data_AF-A0A519KMR3-F1
#
_entry.id   AF-A0A519KMR3-F1
#
_cell.length_a   1.000
_cell.length_b   1.000
_cell.length_c   1.000
_cell.angle_alpha   90.00
_cell.angle_beta   90.00
_cell.angle_gamma   90.00
#
_symmetry.space_group_name_H-M   'P 1'
#
loop_
_entity.id
_entity.type
_entity.pdbx_description
1 polymer ?
#
loop_
_entity_poly.entity_id
_entity_poly.type
_entity_poly.pdbx_seq_one_letter_code
_entity_poly.pdbx_strand_id
1 'polypeptide(L)'
;MIFRKLIPLLFLFVTAFCFSQQDTLQIKSFDDIPKSKLQKDEFGDEYFYDEAQKAKIYKINGEQVIVMDLLTLRANPHFNNQLDRNFYFFLNKKLNRVYPLFVNALQQYRDIATESSNMSGSQRNKYIKERQNALAADYEKQLRELTTTEGQIFAKLMSRATGKTVYEIIKELRGGWSAFWWNVKGNIADVSLKTPYDPHKFRDDLYIESLLQSNWNLGYLQPYPGSGDYKVKK
;
A
#
# COMPACT_ATOMS: atom_id res chain seq x y z
N MET A 1 -6.10 14.77 60.06
CA MET A 1 -6.01 13.59 59.17
C MET A 1 -6.70 13.94 57.86
N ILE A 2 -5.94 14.45 56.89
CA ILE A 2 -6.43 15.13 55.68
C ILE A 2 -6.25 14.17 54.50
N PHE A 3 -7.30 13.42 54.17
CA PHE A 3 -7.35 12.59 52.96
C PHE A 3 -8.60 12.97 52.18
N ARG A 4 -8.52 14.05 51.39
CA ARG A 4 -9.61 14.43 50.47
C ARG A 4 -9.12 15.29 49.30
N LYS A 5 -8.00 14.94 48.67
CA LYS A 5 -7.56 15.51 47.38
C LYS A 5 -6.66 14.54 46.63
N LEU A 6 -7.21 13.45 46.07
CA LEU A 6 -6.43 12.57 45.16
C LEU A 6 -7.30 11.72 44.21
N ILE A 7 -8.48 12.21 43.85
CA ILE A 7 -9.33 11.59 42.82
C ILE A 7 -9.98 12.74 42.03
N PRO A 8 -9.22 13.37 41.12
CA PRO A 8 -9.63 13.32 39.72
C PRO A 8 -8.40 13.39 38.80
N LEU A 9 -7.68 12.28 38.64
CA LEU A 9 -6.71 12.16 37.53
C LEU A 9 -6.97 10.93 36.65
N LEU A 10 -7.91 10.06 37.05
CA LEU A 10 -8.24 8.84 36.33
C LEU A 10 -9.39 9.01 35.30
N PHE A 11 -9.84 10.24 35.06
CA PHE A 11 -10.93 10.55 34.12
C PHE A 11 -10.54 11.52 33.00
N LEU A 12 -9.24 11.77 32.79
CA LEU A 12 -8.73 12.67 31.74
C LEU A 12 -7.91 11.94 30.66
N PHE A 13 -7.89 10.61 30.67
CA PHE A 13 -7.15 9.81 29.67
C PHE A 13 -8.01 8.89 28.81
N VAL A 14 -9.35 8.92 28.96
CA VAL A 14 -10.26 8.06 28.18
C VAL A 14 -10.85 8.78 26.95
N THR A 15 -10.66 10.10 26.81
CA THR A 15 -11.40 10.90 25.81
C THR A 15 -10.70 11.14 24.47
N ALA A 16 -9.60 10.47 24.13
CA ALA A 16 -8.89 10.81 22.89
C ALA A 16 -8.23 9.63 22.14
N PHE A 17 -8.85 8.45 22.08
CA PHE A 17 -8.48 7.45 21.06
C PHE A 17 -9.69 6.63 20.57
N CYS A 18 -10.84 7.28 20.34
CA CYS A 18 -11.73 6.81 19.29
C CYS A 18 -11.21 7.39 17.97
N PHE A 19 -10.19 6.75 17.38
CA PHE A 19 -10.15 6.72 15.92
C PHE A 19 -11.39 5.92 15.51
N SER A 20 -12.50 6.63 15.35
CA SER A 20 -13.60 6.13 14.53
C SER A 20 -12.96 5.68 13.22
N GLN A 21 -13.04 4.39 12.91
CA GLN A 21 -12.88 3.96 11.53
C GLN A 21 -13.95 4.72 10.77
N GLN A 22 -13.56 5.82 10.12
CA GLN A 22 -14.42 6.37 9.07
C GLN A 22 -14.54 5.24 8.07
N ASP A 23 -15.75 4.70 7.92
CA ASP A 23 -16.08 3.85 6.81
C ASP A 23 -15.64 4.60 5.54
N THR A 24 -14.55 4.15 4.93
CA THR A 24 -13.88 4.81 3.81
C THR A 24 -14.67 4.71 2.52
N LEU A 25 -15.85 4.10 2.55
CA LEU A 25 -16.77 3.96 1.43
C LEU A 25 -17.79 5.10 1.44
N GLN A 26 -17.33 6.31 1.13
CA GLN A 26 -18.22 7.39 0.73
C GLN A 26 -18.79 7.04 -0.65
N ILE A 27 -20.08 6.69 -0.73
CA ILE A 27 -20.78 6.56 -2.02
C ILE A 27 -20.86 7.97 -2.61
N LYS A 28 -19.93 8.30 -3.51
CA LYS A 28 -20.03 9.56 -4.27
C LYS A 28 -21.28 9.48 -5.14
N SER A 29 -22.12 10.51 -5.07
CA SER A 29 -23.24 10.64 -6.01
C SER A 29 -22.68 10.72 -7.42
N PHE A 30 -23.33 10.10 -8.40
CA PHE A 30 -22.86 10.12 -9.79
C PHE A 30 -22.60 11.56 -10.30
N ASP A 31 -23.37 12.53 -9.81
CA ASP A 31 -23.27 13.93 -10.21
C ASP A 31 -21.97 14.62 -9.74
N ASP A 32 -21.28 14.07 -8.73
CA ASP A 32 -19.99 14.59 -8.23
C ASP A 32 -18.79 14.07 -9.06
N ILE A 33 -19.03 13.17 -10.02
CA ILE A 33 -17.97 12.53 -10.80
C ILE A 33 -17.55 13.47 -11.94
N PRO A 34 -16.25 13.81 -12.06
CA PRO A 34 -15.78 14.67 -13.13
C PRO A 34 -16.04 14.01 -14.50
N LYS A 35 -16.70 14.74 -15.39
CA LYS A 35 -17.11 14.27 -16.73
C LYS A 35 -15.96 13.68 -17.56
N SER A 36 -14.72 14.05 -17.28
CA SER A 36 -13.52 13.51 -17.95
C SER A 36 -13.25 12.03 -17.67
N LYS A 37 -13.84 11.47 -16.60
CA LYS A 37 -13.65 10.06 -16.21
C LYS A 37 -14.81 9.15 -16.63
N LEU A 38 -15.85 9.71 -17.27
CA LEU A 38 -16.97 8.94 -17.78
C LEU A 38 -16.58 8.23 -19.09
N GLN A 39 -16.97 6.96 -19.19
CA GLN A 39 -16.79 6.11 -20.35
C GLN A 39 -18.16 5.72 -20.89
N LYS A 40 -18.23 5.33 -22.16
CA LYS A 40 -19.46 4.80 -22.78
C LYS A 40 -19.28 3.33 -23.06
N ASP A 41 -20.30 2.54 -22.75
CA ASP A 41 -20.29 1.11 -23.08
C ASP A 41 -20.81 0.85 -24.51
N GLU A 42 -20.91 -0.43 -24.86
CA GLU A 42 -21.37 -0.89 -26.19
C GLU A 42 -22.82 -0.50 -26.49
N PHE A 43 -23.62 -0.17 -25.46
CA PHE A 43 -25.01 0.25 -25.57
C PHE A 43 -25.17 1.78 -25.56
N GLY A 44 -24.07 2.52 -25.36
CA GLY A 44 -24.05 3.98 -25.34
C GLY A 44 -24.31 4.57 -23.96
N ASP A 45 -24.43 3.75 -22.92
CA ASP A 45 -24.68 4.18 -21.54
C ASP A 45 -23.39 4.72 -20.91
N GLU A 46 -23.51 5.87 -20.24
CA GLU A 46 -22.38 6.50 -19.54
C GLU A 46 -22.15 5.83 -18.19
N TYR A 47 -20.92 5.37 -17.97
CA TYR A 47 -20.49 4.79 -16.71
C TYR A 47 -19.19 5.40 -16.21
N PHE A 48 -19.03 5.38 -14.90
CA PHE A 48 -17.77 5.61 -14.21
C PHE A 48 -17.25 4.28 -13.67
N TYR A 49 -16.00 3.94 -13.98
CA TYR A 49 -15.37 2.78 -13.38
C TYR A 49 -14.58 3.19 -12.14
N ASP A 50 -15.02 2.70 -10.98
CA ASP A 50 -14.29 2.83 -9.74
C ASP A 50 -13.28 1.69 -9.64
N GLU A 51 -11.99 1.99 -9.90
CA GLU A 51 -10.90 1.01 -9.80
C GLU A 51 -10.73 0.46 -8.38
N ALA A 52 -11.06 1.23 -7.34
CA ALA A 52 -10.90 0.80 -5.97
C ALA A 52 -11.97 -0.20 -5.56
N GLN A 53 -13.22 0.05 -5.96
CA GLN A 53 -14.35 -0.85 -5.70
C GLN A 53 -14.51 -1.94 -6.76
N LYS A 54 -13.77 -1.84 -7.88
CA LYS A 54 -13.95 -2.65 -9.09
C LYS A 54 -15.42 -2.69 -9.51
N ALA A 55 -16.02 -1.53 -9.62
CA ALA A 55 -17.43 -1.40 -9.91
C ALA A 55 -17.65 -0.36 -11.01
N LYS A 56 -18.55 -0.69 -11.96
CA LYS A 56 -19.09 0.26 -12.92
C LYS A 56 -20.33 0.91 -12.30
N ILE A 57 -20.29 2.23 -12.21
CA ILE A 57 -21.41 3.05 -11.75
C ILE A 57 -22.06 3.67 -12.98
N TYR A 58 -23.29 3.26 -13.27
CA TYR A 58 -24.09 3.76 -14.38
C TYR A 58 -25.13 4.77 -13.89
N LYS A 59 -25.54 5.68 -14.80
CA LYS A 59 -26.73 6.52 -14.62
C LYS A 59 -27.77 6.15 -15.67
N ILE A 60 -28.65 5.20 -15.34
CA ILE A 60 -29.70 4.72 -16.25
C ILE A 60 -31.01 5.36 -15.79
N ASN A 61 -31.67 6.13 -16.65
CA ASN A 61 -32.96 6.80 -16.37
C ASN A 61 -32.97 7.71 -15.11
N GLY A 62 -31.81 8.26 -14.73
CA GLY A 62 -31.69 9.08 -13.52
C GLY A 62 -31.47 8.29 -12.23
N GLU A 63 -31.46 6.96 -12.29
CA GLU A 63 -31.10 6.08 -11.17
C GLU A 63 -29.64 5.62 -11.27
N GLN A 64 -28.99 5.52 -10.12
CA GLN A 64 -27.62 5.03 -10.01
C GLN A 64 -27.63 3.50 -9.94
N VAL A 65 -27.08 2.84 -10.96
CA VAL A 65 -26.95 1.38 -11.02
C VAL A 65 -25.48 1.01 -10.84
N ILE A 66 -25.17 0.18 -9.86
CA ILE A 66 -23.80 -0.26 -9.55
C ILE A 66 -23.65 -1.72 -10.01
N VAL A 67 -22.74 -1.96 -10.94
CA VAL A 67 -22.37 -3.29 -11.42
C VAL A 67 -20.96 -3.60 -10.93
N MET A 68 -20.83 -4.52 -9.98
CA MET A 68 -19.54 -4.93 -9.43
C MET A 68 -18.88 -6.02 -10.28
N ASP A 69 -17.56 -5.98 -10.38
CA ASP A 69 -16.77 -7.07 -10.93
C ASP A 69 -16.79 -8.30 -10.01
N LEU A 70 -16.45 -9.45 -10.59
CA LEU A 70 -16.34 -10.71 -9.85
C LEU A 70 -15.31 -10.58 -8.71
N LEU A 71 -15.79 -10.72 -7.47
CA LEU A 71 -14.93 -10.78 -6.29
C LEU A 71 -14.18 -12.11 -6.25
N THR A 72 -12.85 -12.06 -6.36
CA THR A 72 -12.02 -13.25 -6.17
C THR A 72 -11.80 -13.50 -4.68
N LEU A 73 -12.60 -14.38 -4.09
CA LEU A 73 -12.40 -14.83 -2.72
C LEU A 73 -11.27 -15.88 -2.67
N ARG A 74 -10.13 -15.52 -2.08
CA ARG A 74 -9.06 -16.47 -1.80
C ARG A 74 -9.35 -17.14 -0.45
N ALA A 75 -9.16 -18.45 -0.38
CA ALA A 75 -9.23 -19.16 0.89
C ALA A 75 -8.19 -18.60 1.87
N ASN A 76 -8.59 -18.44 3.14
CA ASN A 76 -7.67 -18.05 4.20
C ASN A 76 -6.47 -19.01 4.24
N PRO A 77 -5.25 -18.51 4.55
CA PRO A 77 -4.07 -19.35 4.56
C PRO A 77 -4.21 -20.43 5.64
N HIS A 78 -3.72 -21.63 5.33
CA HIS A 78 -3.65 -22.71 6.31
C HIS A 78 -2.55 -22.39 7.33
N PHE A 79 -2.89 -22.44 8.62
CA PHE A 79 -1.94 -22.22 9.71
C PHE A 79 -1.50 -23.56 10.29
N ASN A 80 -0.18 -23.79 10.32
CA ASN A 80 0.35 -25.05 10.84
C ASN A 80 0.28 -25.12 12.37
N ASN A 81 0.36 -23.97 13.05
CA ASN A 81 0.35 -23.88 14.51
C ASN A 81 -0.10 -22.48 14.98
N GLN A 82 -0.20 -22.29 16.30
CA GLN A 82 -0.60 -21.00 16.88
C GLN A 82 0.42 -19.88 16.63
N LEU A 83 1.72 -20.18 16.60
CA LEU A 83 2.76 -19.18 16.31
C LEU A 83 2.62 -18.62 14.90
N ASP A 84 2.27 -19.48 13.94
CA ASP A 84 2.05 -19.16 12.54
C ASP A 84 0.84 -18.23 12.38
N ARG A 85 -0.26 -18.53 13.09
CA ARG A 85 -1.44 -17.66 13.19
C ARG A 85 -1.08 -16.31 13.81
N ASN A 86 -0.34 -16.30 14.92
CA ASN A 86 0.09 -15.07 15.59
C ASN A 86 0.99 -14.23 14.67
N PHE A 87 1.89 -14.87 13.92
CA PHE A 87 2.75 -14.23 12.95
C PHE A 87 1.94 -13.59 11.81
N TYR A 88 0.91 -14.27 11.29
CA TYR A 88 0.00 -13.71 10.30
C TYR A 88 -0.70 -12.42 10.80
N PHE A 89 -1.25 -12.43 12.01
CA PHE A 89 -1.87 -11.23 12.57
C PHE A 89 -0.87 -10.12 12.91
N PHE A 90 0.33 -10.49 13.34
CA PHE A 90 1.44 -9.55 13.51
C PHE A 90 1.78 -8.85 12.19
N LEU A 91 1.91 -9.61 11.09
CA LEU A 91 2.10 -9.06 9.75
C LEU A 91 0.94 -8.15 9.35
N ASN A 92 -0.31 -8.51 9.63
CA ASN A 92 -1.45 -7.64 9.32
C ASN A 92 -1.35 -6.28 10.01
N LYS A 93 -1.00 -6.26 11.30
CA LYS A 93 -0.81 -5.00 12.05
C LYS A 93 0.30 -4.14 11.44
N LYS A 94 1.42 -4.76 11.07
CA LYS A 94 2.54 -4.04 10.44
C LYS A 94 2.20 -3.55 9.03
N LEU A 95 1.52 -4.37 8.25
CA LEU A 95 1.03 -4.03 6.91
C LEU A 95 0.15 -2.78 6.96
N ASN A 96 -0.88 -2.76 7.82
CA ASN A 96 -1.79 -1.62 7.93
C ASN A 96 -1.07 -0.31 8.30
N ARG A 97 -0.04 -0.36 9.16
CA ARG A 97 0.78 0.81 9.51
C ARG A 97 1.65 1.30 8.35
N VAL A 98 2.19 0.37 7.56
CA VAL A 98 3.14 0.67 6.47
C VAL A 98 2.44 1.06 5.18
N TYR A 99 1.23 0.55 4.94
CA TYR A 99 0.54 0.64 3.65
C TYR A 99 0.36 2.09 3.14
N PRO A 100 -0.08 3.07 3.95
CA PRO A 100 -0.24 4.45 3.48
C PRO A 100 1.09 5.07 3.01
N LEU A 101 2.18 4.82 3.75
CA LEU A 101 3.52 5.28 3.39
C LEU A 101 3.96 4.66 2.06
N PHE A 102 3.71 3.36 1.87
CA PHE A 102 4.01 2.64 0.64
C PHE A 102 3.24 3.20 -0.57
N VAL A 103 1.93 3.43 -0.46
CA VAL A 103 1.14 3.95 -1.58
C VAL A 103 1.66 5.31 -2.05
N ASN A 104 1.96 6.21 -1.11
CA ASN A 104 2.52 7.53 -1.43
C ASN A 104 3.90 7.41 -2.11
N ALA A 105 4.76 6.52 -1.60
CA ALA A 105 6.09 6.31 -2.17
C ALA A 105 6.01 5.72 -3.58
N LEU A 106 5.11 4.76 -3.80
CA LEU A 106 4.89 4.14 -5.10
C LEU A 106 4.39 5.15 -6.14
N GLN A 107 3.47 6.04 -5.74
CA GLN A 107 2.96 7.08 -6.62
C GLN A 107 4.10 8.01 -7.06
N GLN A 108 4.84 8.58 -6.11
CA GLN A 108 5.96 9.49 -6.43
C GLN A 108 7.04 8.81 -7.26
N TYR A 109 7.32 7.52 -7.01
CA TYR A 109 8.24 6.74 -7.81
C TYR A 109 7.79 6.62 -9.28
N ARG A 110 6.51 6.37 -9.52
CA ARG A 110 5.93 6.28 -10.87
C ARG A 110 5.80 7.63 -11.55
N ASP A 111 5.53 8.69 -10.79
CA ASP A 111 5.47 10.06 -11.33
C ASP A 111 6.81 10.45 -11.94
N ILE A 112 7.93 10.10 -11.31
CA ILE A 112 9.28 10.33 -11.89
C ILE A 112 9.43 9.63 -13.25
N ALA A 113 8.94 8.40 -13.38
CA ALA A 113 8.98 7.67 -14.65
C ALA A 113 8.11 8.34 -15.72
N THR A 114 6.93 8.82 -15.35
CA THR A 114 5.99 9.52 -16.24
C THR A 114 6.55 10.88 -16.67
N GLU A 115 7.03 11.70 -15.73
CA GLU A 115 7.62 13.03 -15.97
C GLU A 115 8.82 12.95 -16.92
N SER A 116 9.65 11.90 -16.77
CA SER A 116 10.88 11.72 -17.53
C SER A 116 10.70 11.05 -18.90
N SER A 117 9.48 10.59 -19.23
CA SER A 117 9.17 9.87 -20.47
C SER A 117 9.49 10.67 -21.74
N ASN A 118 9.21 11.99 -21.73
CA ASN A 118 9.41 12.87 -22.88
C ASN A 118 10.81 13.53 -22.95
N MET A 119 11.72 13.20 -22.03
CA MET A 119 13.05 13.81 -21.96
C MET A 119 14.09 13.07 -22.81
N SER A 120 15.08 13.80 -23.33
CA SER A 120 16.24 13.23 -24.04
C SER A 120 17.17 12.45 -23.09
N GLY A 121 17.88 11.42 -23.57
CA GLY A 121 18.58 10.44 -22.69
C GLY A 121 19.49 11.03 -21.60
N SER A 122 20.30 12.05 -21.92
CA SER A 122 21.17 12.70 -20.93
C SER A 122 20.38 13.52 -19.90
N GLN A 123 19.42 14.33 -20.37
CA GLN A 123 18.54 15.13 -19.50
C GLN A 123 17.65 14.25 -18.62
N ARG A 124 17.09 13.17 -19.20
CA ARG A 124 16.29 12.15 -18.52
C ARG A 124 17.08 11.54 -17.36
N ASN A 125 18.29 11.07 -17.62
CA ASN A 125 19.12 10.44 -16.59
C ASN A 125 19.47 11.41 -15.46
N LYS A 126 19.78 12.68 -15.79
CA LYS A 126 20.03 13.73 -14.79
C LYS A 126 18.78 14.00 -13.95
N TYR A 127 17.62 14.18 -14.59
CA TYR A 127 16.35 14.45 -13.94
C TYR A 127 15.92 13.32 -13.00
N ILE A 128 15.93 12.07 -13.50
CA ILE A 128 15.59 10.89 -12.70
C ILE A 128 16.48 10.83 -11.47
N LYS A 129 17.80 11.01 -11.63
CA LYS A 129 18.74 10.98 -10.52
C LYS A 129 18.48 12.08 -9.50
N GLU A 130 18.27 13.32 -9.93
CA GLU A 130 17.99 14.44 -9.03
C GLU A 130 16.69 14.23 -8.24
N ARG A 131 15.62 13.81 -8.92
CA ARG A 131 14.31 13.57 -8.29
C ARG A 131 14.33 12.36 -7.37
N GLN A 132 14.97 11.27 -7.77
CA GLN A 132 15.15 10.08 -6.91
C GLN A 132 15.97 10.42 -5.66
N ASN A 133 16.99 11.26 -5.77
CA ASN A 133 17.78 11.69 -4.61
C ASN A 133 16.99 12.60 -3.67
N ALA A 134 16.20 13.53 -4.20
CA ALA A 134 15.33 14.39 -3.39
C ALA A 134 14.26 13.57 -2.67
N LEU A 135 13.56 12.70 -3.41
CA LEU A 135 12.62 11.73 -2.84
C LEU A 135 13.29 10.86 -1.79
N ALA A 136 14.56 10.49 -2.02
CA ALA A 136 15.31 9.69 -1.08
C ALA A 136 15.49 10.39 0.28
N ALA A 137 15.82 11.67 0.26
CA ALA A 137 15.99 12.48 1.47
C ALA A 137 14.66 12.68 2.22
N ASP A 138 13.57 12.94 1.51
CA ASP A 138 12.24 13.19 2.11
C ASP A 138 11.70 11.95 2.84
N TYR A 139 11.95 10.76 2.28
CA TYR A 139 11.50 9.49 2.86
C TYR A 139 12.45 8.93 3.91
N GLU A 140 13.71 9.36 3.96
CA GLU A 140 14.69 8.85 4.92
C GLU A 140 14.20 8.98 6.37
N LYS A 141 13.62 10.13 6.73
CA LYS A 141 13.06 10.34 8.07
C LYS A 141 11.91 9.39 8.37
N GLN A 142 10.96 9.27 7.44
CA GLN A 142 9.77 8.42 7.60
C GLN A 142 10.14 6.94 7.70
N LEU A 143 11.15 6.51 6.95
CA LEU A 143 11.65 5.15 7.00
C LEU A 143 12.39 4.87 8.30
N ARG A 144 13.19 5.80 8.82
CA ARG A 144 13.86 5.65 10.14
C ARG A 144 12.87 5.45 11.29
N GLU A 145 11.63 5.92 11.16
CA GLU A 145 10.56 5.71 12.15
C GLU A 145 9.91 4.31 12.06
N LEU A 146 10.22 3.53 11.02
CA LEU A 146 9.75 2.16 10.87
C LEU A 146 10.59 1.20 11.71
N THR A 147 9.93 0.23 12.31
CA THR A 147 10.62 -0.94 12.88
C THR A 147 11.22 -1.81 11.76
N THR A 148 12.18 -2.68 12.08
CA THR A 148 12.83 -3.53 11.08
C THR A 148 11.83 -4.35 10.25
N THR A 149 10.80 -4.93 10.87
CA THR A 149 9.75 -5.69 10.17
C THR A 149 8.87 -4.79 9.31
N GLU A 150 8.56 -3.58 9.77
CA GLU A 150 7.79 -2.62 8.97
C GLU A 150 8.57 -2.20 7.72
N GLY A 151 9.89 -1.98 7.85
CA GLY A 151 10.79 -1.75 6.72
C GLY A 151 10.84 -2.93 5.76
N GLN A 152 10.87 -4.17 6.26
CA GLN A 152 10.80 -5.38 5.43
C GLN A 152 9.52 -5.45 4.60
N ILE A 153 8.37 -5.20 5.24
CA ILE A 153 7.08 -5.22 4.56
C ILE A 153 7.02 -4.12 3.51
N PHE A 154 7.47 -2.90 3.84
CA PHE A 154 7.57 -1.80 2.88
C PHE A 154 8.37 -2.23 1.64
N ALA A 155 9.54 -2.86 1.87
CA ALA A 155 10.41 -3.38 0.82
C ALA A 155 9.70 -4.37 -0.11
N LYS A 156 9.02 -5.36 0.50
CA LYS A 156 8.27 -6.41 -0.20
C LYS A 156 7.12 -5.83 -1.01
N LEU A 157 6.41 -4.83 -0.48
CA LEU A 157 5.34 -4.14 -1.22
C LEU A 157 5.88 -3.37 -2.44
N MET A 158 7.00 -2.65 -2.29
CA MET A 158 7.66 -2.00 -3.43
C MET A 158 8.14 -3.02 -4.46
N SER A 159 8.69 -4.15 -4.00
CA SER A 159 9.11 -5.25 -4.88
C SER A 159 7.92 -5.85 -5.63
N ARG A 160 6.81 -6.13 -4.94
CA ARG A 160 5.55 -6.60 -5.53
C ARG A 160 5.02 -5.63 -6.59
N ALA A 161 5.05 -4.32 -6.31
CA ALA A 161 4.46 -3.29 -7.17
C ALA A 161 5.33 -2.91 -8.39
N THR A 162 6.65 -3.03 -8.27
CA THR A 162 7.60 -2.61 -9.33
C THR A 162 8.22 -3.79 -10.07
N GLY A 163 8.13 -5.01 -9.52
CA GLY A 163 8.81 -6.19 -10.03
C GLY A 163 10.32 -6.20 -9.79
N LYS A 164 10.86 -5.18 -9.10
CA LYS A 164 12.28 -5.06 -8.78
C LYS A 164 12.58 -5.68 -7.43
N THR A 165 13.80 -6.15 -7.24
CA THR A 165 14.28 -6.56 -5.91
C THR A 165 14.43 -5.35 -5.00
N VAL A 166 14.37 -5.57 -3.69
CA VAL A 166 14.65 -4.52 -2.71
C VAL A 166 16.03 -3.92 -2.96
N TYR A 167 17.03 -4.77 -3.24
CA TYR A 167 18.38 -4.33 -3.57
C TYR A 167 18.42 -3.38 -4.78
N GLU A 168 17.68 -3.66 -5.85
CA GLU A 168 17.62 -2.79 -7.03
C GLU A 168 16.98 -1.44 -6.72
N ILE A 169 15.88 -1.44 -5.95
CA ILE A 169 15.22 -0.21 -5.50
C ILE A 169 16.19 0.64 -4.68
N ILE A 170 16.94 0.03 -3.75
CA ILE A 170 17.98 0.72 -2.96
C ILE A 170 19.06 1.32 -3.86
N LYS A 171 19.52 0.54 -4.84
CA LYS A 171 20.61 0.91 -5.73
C LYS A 171 20.24 2.07 -6.65
N GLU A 172 18.99 2.14 -7.08
CA GLU A 172 18.46 3.25 -7.88
C GLU A 172 18.38 4.54 -7.06
N LEU A 173 17.91 4.48 -5.82
CA LEU A 173 17.64 5.64 -4.95
C LEU A 173 18.90 6.22 -4.25
N ARG A 174 20.06 6.27 -4.93
CA ARG A 174 21.36 6.66 -4.36
C ARG A 174 21.30 7.90 -3.44
N GLY A 175 21.47 7.71 -2.12
CA GLY A 175 22.00 8.76 -1.24
C GLY A 175 21.36 8.93 0.14
N GLY A 176 20.08 8.57 0.35
CA GLY A 176 19.40 8.78 1.66
C GLY A 176 18.83 7.49 2.28
N TRP A 177 18.43 6.52 1.47
CA TRP A 177 17.82 5.29 1.98
C TRP A 177 18.84 4.28 2.51
N SER A 178 20.11 4.40 2.11
CA SER A 178 21.14 3.41 2.41
C SER A 178 21.27 3.17 3.92
N ALA A 179 21.31 4.23 4.74
CA ALA A 179 21.43 4.12 6.20
C ALA A 179 20.23 3.39 6.83
N PHE A 180 19.00 3.69 6.39
CA PHE A 180 17.81 2.95 6.80
C PHE A 180 17.93 1.47 6.40
N TRP A 181 18.31 1.18 5.16
CA TRP A 181 18.46 -0.20 4.70
C TRP A 181 19.61 -0.93 5.37
N TRP A 182 20.69 -0.26 5.80
CA TRP A 182 21.74 -0.88 6.59
C TRP A 182 21.23 -1.29 7.98
N ASN A 183 20.39 -0.47 8.62
CA ASN A 183 19.71 -0.82 9.89
C ASN A 183 18.73 -1.99 9.71
N VAL A 184 17.97 -1.98 8.62
CA VAL A 184 17.03 -3.05 8.26
C VAL A 184 17.79 -4.35 7.90
N LYS A 185 18.93 -4.23 7.20
CA LYS A 185 19.84 -5.31 6.79
C LYS A 185 20.52 -6.00 7.97
N GLY A 186 20.75 -5.32 9.09
CA GLY A 186 21.37 -5.90 10.29
C GLY A 186 20.67 -7.17 10.82
N ASN A 187 19.38 -7.35 10.51
CA ASN A 187 18.59 -8.54 10.89
C ASN A 187 18.15 -9.40 9.69
N ILE A 188 18.53 -9.02 8.46
CA ILE A 188 18.07 -9.61 7.19
C ILE A 188 19.31 -10.09 6.46
N ALA A 189 19.52 -11.40 6.42
CA ALA A 189 20.61 -11.97 5.63
C ALA A 189 20.56 -11.40 4.20
N ASP A 190 21.73 -11.01 3.67
CA ASP A 190 21.94 -10.36 2.36
C ASP A 190 21.19 -11.05 1.20
N VAL A 191 20.90 -12.35 1.37
CA VAL A 191 20.07 -13.19 0.50
C VAL A 191 18.67 -12.60 0.29
N SER A 192 17.97 -12.23 1.36
CA SER A 192 16.55 -11.84 1.27
C SER A 192 16.29 -10.45 0.68
N LEU A 193 17.30 -9.58 0.59
CA LEU A 193 17.20 -8.29 -0.12
C LEU A 193 17.35 -8.43 -1.64
N LYS A 194 18.06 -9.48 -2.08
CA LYS A 194 18.29 -9.81 -3.49
C LYS A 194 17.22 -10.75 -4.04
N THR A 195 16.44 -11.37 -3.17
CA THR A 195 15.34 -12.25 -3.53
C THR A 195 14.13 -11.41 -3.98
N PRO A 196 13.52 -11.74 -5.13
CA PRO A 196 12.28 -11.10 -5.56
C PRO A 196 11.09 -11.56 -4.71
N TYR A 197 10.05 -10.72 -4.63
CA TYR A 197 8.79 -11.07 -3.96
C TYR A 197 8.13 -12.29 -4.62
N ASP A 198 7.99 -13.39 -3.86
CA ASP A 198 7.52 -14.68 -4.35
C ASP A 198 6.63 -15.40 -3.31
N PRO A 199 5.29 -15.22 -3.40
CA PRO A 199 4.32 -15.90 -2.55
C PRO A 199 4.28 -17.43 -2.65
N HIS A 200 4.87 -18.04 -3.68
CA HIS A 200 4.94 -19.51 -3.78
C HIS A 200 6.14 -20.08 -3.03
N LYS A 201 7.24 -19.32 -2.99
CA LYS A 201 8.48 -19.76 -2.36
C LYS A 201 8.59 -19.33 -0.90
N PHE A 202 8.10 -18.15 -0.55
CA PHE A 202 8.27 -17.59 0.80
C PHE A 202 6.92 -17.44 1.51
N ARG A 203 6.87 -17.96 2.74
CA ARG A 203 5.65 -17.99 3.55
C ARG A 203 5.21 -16.59 4.00
N ASP A 204 6.16 -15.70 4.29
CA ASP A 204 5.87 -14.32 4.65
C ASP A 204 5.28 -13.55 3.44
N ASP A 205 5.79 -13.78 2.24
CA ASP A 205 5.22 -13.25 0.99
C ASP A 205 3.81 -13.80 0.75
N LEU A 206 3.60 -15.10 0.97
CA LEU A 206 2.26 -15.72 0.90
C LEU A 206 1.27 -15.04 1.85
N TYR A 207 1.69 -14.78 3.09
CA TYR A 207 0.85 -14.12 4.08
C TYR A 207 0.58 -12.68 3.73
N ILE A 208 1.58 -11.93 3.28
CA ILE A 208 1.39 -10.56 2.81
C ILE A 208 0.43 -10.54 1.62
N GLU A 209 0.56 -11.44 0.66
CA GLU A 209 -0.33 -11.51 -0.50
C GLU A 209 -1.76 -11.82 -0.06
N SER A 210 -1.94 -12.81 0.81
CA SER A 210 -3.26 -13.12 1.37
C SER A 210 -3.86 -11.94 2.12
N LEU A 211 -3.07 -11.25 2.94
CA LEU A 211 -3.51 -10.08 3.69
C LEU A 211 -3.89 -8.92 2.78
N LEU A 212 -3.14 -8.66 1.72
CA LEU A 212 -3.49 -7.63 0.74
C LEU A 212 -4.85 -7.93 0.11
N GLN A 213 -5.04 -9.14 -0.41
CA GLN A 213 -6.30 -9.55 -1.03
C GLN A 213 -7.47 -9.49 -0.05
N SER A 214 -7.29 -9.99 1.18
CA SER A 214 -8.32 -9.91 2.22
C SER A 214 -8.66 -8.46 2.59
N ASN A 215 -7.66 -7.61 2.84
CA ASN A 215 -7.89 -6.23 3.24
C ASN A 215 -8.50 -5.39 2.10
N TRP A 216 -8.17 -5.66 0.85
CA TRP A 216 -8.80 -5.03 -0.31
C TRP A 216 -10.25 -5.46 -0.48
N ASN A 217 -10.53 -6.76 -0.42
CA ASN A 217 -11.88 -7.28 -0.53
C ASN A 217 -12.80 -6.80 0.61
N LEU A 218 -12.25 -6.60 1.82
CA LEU A 218 -12.97 -6.09 2.98
C LEU A 218 -13.05 -4.55 3.02
N GLY A 219 -12.36 -3.85 2.11
CA GLY A 219 -12.32 -2.38 2.09
C GLY A 219 -11.45 -1.71 3.16
N TYR A 220 -10.74 -2.48 3.99
CA TYR A 220 -9.82 -1.94 5.00
C TYR A 220 -8.62 -1.21 4.37
N LEU A 221 -8.15 -1.70 3.23
CA LEU A 221 -7.11 -1.05 2.43
C LEU A 221 -7.66 -0.77 1.04
N GLN A 222 -7.28 0.38 0.48
CA GLN A 222 -7.59 0.71 -0.91
C GLN A 222 -6.53 0.06 -1.82
N PRO A 223 -6.90 -0.67 -2.88
CA PRO A 223 -5.94 -1.20 -3.84
C PRO A 223 -5.09 -0.06 -4.42
N TYR A 224 -3.77 -0.25 -4.44
CA TYR A 224 -2.89 0.72 -5.10
C TYR A 224 -3.02 0.61 -6.62
N PRO A 225 -2.74 1.68 -7.41
CA PRO A 225 -2.85 1.62 -8.87
C PRO A 225 -1.97 0.49 -9.45
N GLY A 226 -2.48 -0.30 -10.39
CA GLY A 226 -1.74 -1.45 -10.95
C GLY A 226 -1.52 -2.62 -9.97
N SER A 227 -2.23 -2.67 -8.85
CA SER A 227 -2.19 -3.80 -7.90
C SER A 227 -2.59 -5.14 -8.52
N GLY A 228 -3.43 -5.11 -9.56
CA GLY A 228 -3.86 -6.26 -10.36
C GLY A 228 -2.87 -6.70 -11.44
N ASP A 229 -1.86 -5.88 -11.76
CA ASP A 229 -0.85 -6.22 -12.78
C ASP A 229 0.11 -7.30 -12.27
N TYR A 230 0.28 -7.38 -10.95
CA TYR A 230 1.10 -8.41 -10.33
C TYR A 230 0.45 -9.78 -10.50
N LYS A 231 1.04 -10.60 -11.38
CA LYS A 231 0.72 -12.01 -11.54
C LYS A 231 1.85 -12.83 -10.95
N VAL A 232 1.52 -13.65 -9.95
CA VAL A 232 2.47 -14.64 -9.43
C VAL A 232 2.80 -15.58 -10.58
N LYS A 233 4.07 -15.61 -10.99
CA LYS A 233 4.53 -16.53 -12.03
C LYS A 233 4.40 -17.95 -11.46
N LYS A 234 3.66 -18.80 -12.16
CA LYS A 234 3.50 -20.23 -11.82
C LYS A 234 4.80 -20.99 -12.06
#